data_AF-A0A3S0K532-F1
#
_entry.id   AF-A0A3S0K532-F1
#
_cell.length_a   1.000
_cell.length_b   1.000
_cell.length_c   1.000
_cell.angle_alpha   90.00
_cell.angle_beta   90.00
_cell.angle_gamma   90.00
#
_symmetry.space_group_name_H-M   'P 1'
#
loop_
_entity.id
_entity.type
_entity.pdbx_description
1 polymer ?
#
loop_
_entity_poly.entity_id
_entity_poly.type
_entity_poly.pdbx_seq_one_letter_code
_entity_poly.pdbx_strand_id
1 'polypeptide(L)'
;MTAASFQVGDRVTIHTSQSGPQSIAVVERYTHDKRCMVLSDGSEWKADGRRQWAFRGSFYKGPVVRPCLPEDEEHVGKRRAIGALRKFADGLSLESPLSGDALRRILDVIAHETAQAQSSTANKVDTGR
;
A
#
# COMPACT_ATOMS: atom_id res chain seq x y z
N MET A 1 -12.73 -10.43 -18.56
CA MET A 1 -11.99 -10.32 -17.28
C MET A 1 -12.80 -11.03 -16.21
N THR A 2 -12.37 -12.23 -15.83
CA THR A 2 -12.90 -12.99 -14.70
C THR A 2 -12.80 -12.13 -13.44
N ALA A 3 -13.89 -12.02 -12.67
CA ALA A 3 -13.83 -11.41 -11.35
C ALA A 3 -12.83 -12.21 -10.52
N ALA A 4 -11.78 -11.55 -10.02
CA ALA A 4 -10.85 -12.22 -9.11
C ALA A 4 -11.66 -12.72 -7.90
N SER A 5 -11.68 -14.03 -7.70
CA SER A 5 -12.32 -14.66 -6.55
C SER A 5 -11.33 -14.65 -5.39
N PHE A 6 -11.31 -13.56 -4.64
CA PHE A 6 -10.49 -13.45 -3.43
C PHE A 6 -10.91 -14.52 -2.40
N GLN A 7 -9.94 -14.99 -1.62
CA GLN A 7 -10.12 -15.92 -0.50
C GLN A 7 -9.64 -15.28 0.80
N VAL A 8 -10.16 -15.74 1.93
CA VAL A 8 -9.65 -15.34 3.25
C VAL A 8 -8.18 -15.75 3.36
N GLY A 9 -7.35 -14.82 3.81
CA GLY A 9 -5.89 -14.96 3.86
C GLY A 9 -5.16 -14.41 2.63
N ASP A 10 -5.86 -14.10 1.54
CA ASP A 10 -5.22 -13.52 0.37
C ASP A 10 -4.65 -12.14 0.67
N ARG A 11 -3.40 -11.92 0.23
CA ARG A 11 -2.80 -10.59 0.19
C ARG A 11 -3.34 -9.83 -1.01
N VAL A 12 -3.82 -8.63 -0.77
CA VAL A 12 -4.44 -7.78 -1.80
C VAL A 12 -3.89 -6.37 -1.75
N THR A 13 -3.89 -5.71 -2.90
CA THR A 13 -3.48 -4.32 -3.07
C THR A 13 -4.70 -3.46 -3.41
N ILE A 14 -4.84 -2.33 -2.74
CA ILE A 14 -5.82 -1.29 -3.09
C ILE A 14 -5.14 -0.36 -4.10
N HIS A 15 -5.71 -0.26 -5.30
CA HIS A 15 -5.22 0.61 -6.37
C HIS A 15 -6.14 1.81 -6.53
N THR A 16 -5.56 2.99 -6.70
CA THR A 16 -6.28 4.18 -7.18
C THR A 16 -6.04 4.37 -8.67
N SER A 17 -7.02 4.94 -9.37
CA SER A 17 -6.92 5.24 -10.80
C SER A 17 -5.82 6.26 -11.14
N GLN A 18 -5.43 7.10 -10.18
CA GLN A 18 -4.47 8.19 -10.39
C GLN A 18 -3.05 7.84 -9.96
N SER A 19 -2.88 7.00 -8.94
CA SER A 19 -1.57 6.78 -8.32
C SER A 19 -1.15 5.31 -8.22
N GLY A 20 -1.89 4.39 -8.84
CA GLY A 20 -1.54 2.97 -8.80
C GLY A 20 -1.69 2.36 -7.40
N PRO A 21 -0.82 1.42 -7.00
CA PRO A 21 -0.82 0.77 -5.70
C PRO A 21 -0.78 1.79 -4.54
N GLN A 22 -1.75 1.74 -3.65
CA GLN A 22 -1.86 2.67 -2.53
C GLN A 22 -1.53 2.01 -1.19
N SER A 23 -2.09 0.83 -0.95
CA SER A 23 -1.91 0.08 0.29
C SER A 23 -2.08 -1.41 0.04
N ILE A 24 -1.46 -2.21 0.90
CA ILE A 24 -1.57 -3.67 0.91
C ILE A 24 -2.30 -4.06 2.19
N ALA A 25 -3.24 -4.99 2.06
CA ALA A 25 -4.00 -5.57 3.15
C ALA A 25 -4.18 -7.08 2.93
N VAL A 26 -4.81 -7.75 3.89
CA VAL A 26 -5.17 -9.17 3.81
C VAL A 26 -6.69 -9.29 3.84
N VAL A 27 -7.25 -10.21 3.06
CA VAL A 27 -8.67 -10.55 3.17
C VAL A 27 -8.91 -11.26 4.51
N GLU A 28 -9.56 -10.58 5.43
CA GLU A 28 -9.73 -11.06 6.81
C GLU A 28 -10.94 -11.97 6.94
N ARG A 29 -12.09 -11.54 6.40
CA ARG A 29 -13.35 -12.29 6.45
C ARG A 29 -14.34 -11.78 5.41
N TYR A 30 -15.41 -12.54 5.25
CA TYR A 30 -16.58 -12.08 4.50
C TYR A 30 -17.80 -11.90 5.42
N THR A 31 -18.62 -10.91 5.11
CA THR A 31 -19.90 -10.61 5.77
C THR A 31 -21.02 -10.48 4.72
N HIS A 32 -22.27 -10.32 5.17
CA HIS A 32 -23.45 -10.12 4.31
C HIS A 32 -23.61 -11.19 3.22
N ASP A 33 -23.64 -12.46 3.63
CA ASP A 33 -23.77 -13.63 2.75
C ASP A 33 -22.66 -13.72 1.70
N LYS A 34 -21.40 -13.52 2.13
CA LYS A 34 -20.20 -13.51 1.28
C LYS A 34 -20.16 -12.40 0.23
N ARG A 35 -21.01 -11.36 0.34
CA ARG A 35 -21.03 -10.25 -0.62
C ARG A 35 -20.13 -9.07 -0.22
N CYS A 36 -19.80 -8.98 1.06
CA CYS A 36 -18.92 -7.96 1.60
C CYS A 36 -17.61 -8.61 2.06
N MET A 37 -16.50 -8.17 1.47
CA MET A 37 -15.14 -8.55 1.81
C MET A 37 -14.59 -7.53 2.80
N VAL A 38 -14.13 -7.99 3.97
CA VAL A 38 -13.49 -7.16 5.00
C VAL A 38 -11.99 -7.40 4.94
N LEU A 39 -11.23 -6.33 4.80
CA LEU A 39 -9.77 -6.37 4.78
C LEU A 39 -9.20 -6.13 6.18
N SER A 40 -7.96 -6.54 6.40
CA SER A 40 -7.25 -6.43 7.68
C SER A 40 -7.04 -5.00 8.18
N ASP A 41 -7.20 -4.00 7.30
CA ASP A 41 -7.20 -2.58 7.66
C ASP A 41 -8.57 -2.07 8.11
N GLY A 42 -9.56 -2.97 8.21
CA GLY A 42 -10.94 -2.67 8.56
C GLY A 42 -11.80 -2.16 7.39
N SER A 43 -11.22 -1.99 6.19
CA SER A 43 -11.97 -1.49 5.04
C SER A 43 -12.91 -2.54 4.46
N GLU A 44 -14.08 -2.09 4.02
CA GLU A 44 -15.14 -2.97 3.50
C GLU A 44 -15.35 -2.78 2.00
N TRP A 45 -15.39 -3.90 1.29
CA TRP A 45 -15.42 -3.97 -0.17
C TRP A 45 -16.50 -4.92 -0.65
N LYS A 46 -17.00 -4.73 -1.87
CA LYS A 46 -17.73 -5.79 -2.57
C LYS A 46 -16.80 -6.99 -2.76
N ALA A 47 -17.38 -8.19 -2.77
CA ALA A 47 -16.62 -9.43 -2.90
C ALA A 47 -15.77 -9.53 -4.18
N ASP A 48 -16.09 -8.76 -5.23
CA ASP A 48 -15.32 -8.67 -6.47
C ASP A 48 -14.17 -7.64 -6.40
N GLY A 49 -14.00 -6.94 -5.28
CA GLY A 49 -12.98 -5.90 -5.08
C GLY A 49 -13.20 -4.62 -5.89
N ARG A 50 -14.25 -4.52 -6.70
CA ARG A 50 -14.40 -3.41 -7.66
C ARG A 50 -14.95 -2.13 -7.05
N ARG A 51 -15.49 -2.20 -5.84
CA ARG A 51 -16.18 -1.08 -5.20
C ARG A 51 -16.20 -1.22 -3.69
N GLN A 52 -16.01 -0.10 -2.98
CA GLN A 52 -16.20 -0.05 -1.53
C GLN A 52 -17.65 -0.37 -1.15
N TRP A 53 -17.84 -1.10 -0.05
CA TRP A 53 -19.16 -1.58 0.38
C TRP A 53 -20.14 -0.45 0.68
N ALA A 54 -19.67 0.60 1.36
CA ALA A 54 -20.48 1.75 1.77
C ALA A 54 -20.92 2.64 0.60
N PHE A 55 -20.34 2.50 -0.60
CA PHE A 55 -20.68 3.35 -1.73
C PHE A 55 -22.08 3.02 -2.29
N ARG A 56 -22.98 4.00 -2.27
CA ARG A 56 -24.38 3.87 -2.73
C ARG A 56 -24.68 4.47 -4.10
N GLY A 57 -23.70 5.14 -4.74
CA GLY A 57 -23.90 5.77 -6.04
C GLY A 57 -24.08 4.78 -7.19
N SER A 58 -24.72 5.23 -8.27
CA SER A 58 -24.92 4.46 -9.51
C SER A 58 -23.65 4.29 -10.34
N PHE A 59 -22.68 5.20 -10.19
CA PHE A 59 -21.45 5.20 -10.96
C PHE A 59 -20.21 5.30 -10.05
N TYR A 60 -19.34 4.30 -10.12
CA TYR A 60 -18.14 4.21 -9.26
C TYR A 60 -16.86 4.43 -10.06
N LYS A 61 -16.09 5.46 -9.69
CA LYS A 61 -14.75 5.79 -10.21
C LYS A 61 -13.66 5.74 -9.12
N GLY A 62 -13.94 5.04 -8.03
CA GLY A 62 -13.06 4.99 -6.87
C GLY A 62 -11.95 3.95 -6.98
N PRO A 63 -11.20 3.74 -5.87
CA PRO A 63 -10.15 2.73 -5.81
C PRO A 63 -10.72 1.31 -5.98
N VAL A 64 -9.87 0.36 -6.33
CA VAL A 64 -10.23 -1.06 -6.53
C VAL A 64 -9.24 -1.97 -5.84
N VAL A 65 -9.70 -3.12 -5.37
CA VAL A 65 -8.85 -4.17 -4.82
C VAL A 65 -8.41 -5.12 -5.92
N ARG A 66 -7.13 -5.47 -5.94
CA ARG A 66 -6.53 -6.45 -6.84
C ARG A 66 -5.66 -7.43 -6.05
N PRO A 67 -5.37 -8.62 -6.59
CA PRO A 67 -4.36 -9.51 -6.01
C PRO A 67 -3.05 -8.75 -5.84
N CYS A 68 -2.37 -8.95 -4.71
CA CYS A 68 -1.09 -8.30 -4.45
C CYS A 68 -0.02 -8.87 -5.39
N LEU A 69 0.68 -7.99 -6.10
CA LEU A 69 1.83 -8.34 -6.91
C LEU A 69 3.13 -7.99 -6.15
N PRO A 70 4.26 -8.70 -6.40
CA PRO A 70 5.54 -8.38 -5.74
C PRO A 70 5.97 -6.92 -5.93
N GLU A 71 5.74 -6.33 -7.11
CA GLU A 71 6.04 -4.93 -7.40
C GLU A 71 5.20 -3.92 -6.61
N ASP A 72 4.02 -4.33 -6.10
CA ASP A 72 3.18 -3.46 -5.28
C ASP A 72 3.85 -3.18 -3.93
N GLU A 73 4.57 -4.15 -3.37
CA GLU A 73 5.25 -3.99 -2.09
C GLU A 73 6.32 -2.91 -2.15
N GLU A 74 7.15 -2.96 -3.19
CA GLU A 74 8.19 -1.96 -3.43
C GLU A 74 7.57 -0.57 -3.66
N HIS A 75 6.52 -0.49 -4.47
CA HIS A 75 5.84 0.77 -4.75
C HIS A 75 5.23 1.39 -3.50
N VAL A 76 4.48 0.59 -2.72
CA VAL A 76 3.82 1.05 -1.49
C VAL A 76 4.85 1.41 -0.41
N GLY A 77 5.93 0.65 -0.30
CA GLY A 77 7.08 0.96 0.57
C GLY A 77 7.65 2.35 0.28
N LYS A 78 8.09 2.57 -0.96
CA LYS A 78 8.63 3.86 -1.43
C LYS A 78 7.65 5.00 -1.19
N ARG A 79 6.37 4.80 -1.50
CA ARG A 79 5.33 5.81 -1.28
C ARG A 79 5.22 6.21 0.19
N ARG A 80 5.21 5.23 1.11
CA ARG A 80 5.16 5.48 2.56
C ARG A 80 6.41 6.23 3.04
N ALA A 81 7.59 5.84 2.58
CA ALA A 81 8.84 6.52 2.90
C ALA A 81 8.83 7.99 2.43
N ILE A 82 8.45 8.25 1.18
CA ILE A 82 8.31 9.63 0.65
C ILE A 82 7.29 10.44 1.47
N GLY A 83 6.15 9.83 1.82
CA GLY A 83 5.14 10.48 2.66
C GLY A 83 5.68 10.87 4.04
N ALA A 84 6.45 9.98 4.68
CA ALA A 84 7.08 10.25 5.96
C ALA A 84 8.11 11.40 5.87
N LEU A 85 8.93 11.40 4.83
CA LEU A 85 9.91 12.46 4.57
C LEU A 85 9.24 13.81 4.31
N ARG A 86 8.16 13.84 3.53
CA ARG A 86 7.38 15.08 3.29
C ARG A 86 6.77 15.62 4.58
N LYS A 87 6.07 14.77 5.33
CA LYS A 87 5.47 15.16 6.62
C LYS A 87 6.52 15.69 7.60
N PHE A 88 7.70 15.10 7.59
CA PHE A 88 8.83 15.60 8.36
C PHE A 88 9.27 16.99 7.89
N ALA A 89 9.53 17.16 6.60
CA ALA A 89 9.96 18.43 6.01
C ALA A 89 8.94 19.56 6.22
N ASP A 90 7.64 19.26 6.07
CA ASP A 90 6.55 20.22 6.32
C ASP A 90 6.47 20.65 7.79
N GLY A 91 6.99 19.84 8.72
CA GLY A 91 7.09 20.15 10.15
C GLY A 91 8.31 20.99 10.53
N LEU A 92 9.22 21.27 9.59
CA LEU A 92 10.38 22.12 9.82
C LEU A 92 9.98 23.59 9.68
N SER A 93 10.21 24.36 10.74
CA SER A 93 10.08 25.82 10.78
C SER A 93 11.32 26.41 11.45
N LEU A 94 11.52 27.72 11.34
CA LEU A 94 12.63 28.40 12.03
C LEU A 94 12.58 28.21 13.56
N GLU A 95 11.38 27.99 14.09
CA GLU A 95 11.12 27.74 15.51
C GLU A 95 11.17 26.24 15.87
N SER A 96 11.30 25.35 14.88
CA SER A 96 11.39 23.91 15.13
C SER A 96 12.83 23.58 15.55
N PRO A 97 13.10 23.19 16.82
CA PRO A 97 14.42 22.71 17.19
C PRO A 97 14.72 21.47 16.35
N LEU A 98 15.78 21.51 15.55
CA LEU A 98 16.32 20.36 14.84
C LEU A 98 16.88 19.38 15.88
N SER A 99 16.01 18.59 16.49
CA SER A 99 16.44 17.58 17.46
C SER A 99 17.24 16.49 16.75
N GLY A 100 18.28 15.97 17.41
CA GLY A 100 19.03 14.84 16.87
C GLY A 100 18.13 13.62 16.58
N ASP A 101 17.03 13.48 17.32
CA ASP A 101 16.02 12.44 17.12
C ASP A 101 15.24 12.63 15.81
N ALA A 102 14.94 13.87 15.44
CA ALA A 102 14.33 14.20 14.15
C ALA A 102 15.25 13.78 12.98
N LEU A 103 16.55 14.09 13.07
CA LEU A 103 17.54 13.70 12.07
C LEU A 103 17.74 12.18 12.00
N ARG A 104 17.75 11.49 13.15
CA ARG A 104 17.83 10.02 13.19
C ARG A 104 16.66 9.36 12.46
N ARG A 105 15.43 9.81 12.67
CA ARG A 105 14.25 9.26 11.98
C ARG A 105 14.35 9.39 10.45
N ILE A 106 14.96 10.48 9.94
CA ILE A 106 15.22 10.64 8.51
C ILE A 106 16.25 9.61 8.03
N LEU A 107 17.37 9.49 8.76
CA LEU A 107 18.44 8.55 8.42
C LEU A 107 17.93 7.11 8.42
N ASP A 108 17.05 6.75 9.38
CA ASP A 108 16.43 5.42 9.45
C ASP A 108 15.56 5.13 8.22
N VAL A 109 14.75 6.11 7.77
CA VAL A 109 13.93 5.97 6.55
C VAL A 109 14.82 5.82 5.31
N ILE A 110 15.89 6.63 5.18
CA ILE A 110 16.83 6.55 4.05
C ILE A 110 17.58 5.20 4.06
N ALA A 111 18.03 4.75 5.24
CA ALA A 111 18.74 3.49 5.38
C ALA A 111 17.86 2.30 4.97
N HIS A 112 16.59 2.30 5.39
CA HIS A 112 15.62 1.28 5.01
C HIS A 112 15.42 1.23 3.48
N GLU A 113 15.20 2.38 2.83
CA GLU A 113 15.04 2.45 1.37
C GLU A 113 16.31 2.02 0.63
N THR A 114 17.49 2.41 1.12
CA THR A 114 18.77 2.04 0.52
C THR A 114 19.04 0.54 0.62
N ALA A 115 18.72 -0.07 1.77
CA ALA A 115 18.82 -1.51 1.95
C ALA A 115 17.89 -2.27 0.98
N GLN A 116 16.63 -1.80 0.82
CA GLN A 116 15.70 -2.39 -0.13
C GLN A 116 16.17 -2.26 -1.59
N ALA A 117 16.76 -1.12 -1.96
CA ALA A 117 17.33 -0.92 -3.30
C ALA A 117 18.55 -1.82 -3.58
N GLN A 118 19.35 -2.14 -2.56
CA GLN A 118 20.48 -3.05 -2.69
C GLN A 118 20.02 -4.51 -2.83
N SER A 119 18.98 -4.92 -2.10
CA SER A 119 18.38 -6.26 -2.23
C SER A 119 17.72 -6.50 -3.59
N SER A 120 17.08 -5.49 -4.17
CA SER A 120 16.46 -5.60 -5.51
C SER A 120 17.48 -5.65 -6.65
N THR A 121 18.67 -5.08 -6.45
CA THR A 121 19.79 -5.14 -7.41
C THR A 121 20.51 -6.49 -7.35
N ALA A 122 20.67 -7.08 -6.16
CA ALA A 122 21.33 -8.38 -5.98
C ALA A 122 20.56 -9.54 -6.65
N ASN A 123 19.24 -9.56 -6.58
CA ASN A 123 18.40 -10.61 -7.20
C ASN A 123 18.39 -10.55 -8.74
N LYS A 124 18.78 -9.42 -9.35
CA LYS A 124 18.75 -9.25 -10.81
C LYS A 124 20.01 -9.81 -11.50
N VAL A 125 21.04 -10.13 -10.74
CA VAL A 125 22.33 -10.62 -11.26
C VAL A 125 22.35 -12.15 -11.42
N ASP A 126 21.41 -12.89 -10.82
CA ASP A 126 21.49 -14.35 -10.71
C ASP A 126 20.62 -15.15 -11.71
N THR A 127 19.88 -14.48 -12.61
CA THR A 127 19.06 -15.16 -13.65
C THR A 127 19.75 -15.23 -15.02
N GLY A 128 21.07 -15.12 -15.06
CA GLY A 128 21.88 -15.17 -16.27
C GLY A 128 22.87 -16.33 -16.28
N ARG A 129 22.39 -17.57 -16.27
CA ARG A 129 23.20 -18.72 -16.69
C ARG A 129 22.38 -19.85 -17.28
#